data_AF-A0A527CXP8-F1
#
_entry.id   AF-A0A527CXP8-F1
#
_cell.length_a   1.000
_cell.length_b   1.000
_cell.length_c   1.000
_cell.angle_alpha   90.00
_cell.angle_beta   90.00
_cell.angle_gamma   90.00
#
_symmetry.space_group_name_H-M   'P 1'
#
loop_
_entity.id
_entity.type
_entity.pdbx_description
1 polymer ?
#
loop_
_entity_poly.entity_id
_entity_poly.type
_entity_poly.pdbx_seq_one_letter_code
_entity_poly.pdbx_strand_id
1 'polypeptide(L)'
;DAVVVGVGSGGTLTGLGRYFAKVSPKTEMILADPVGSVLAPLIKTGKMEEAGSWTVEGIGEDFVPPNADLSLVKKAYSIPDKQSMLAVRDLLSKEGILAGSSSGTLLSAALRYCREQTVPKRVVTFVCDSGNKYLSKVFDDFWLAEQGLAEHEQHGDLRDLVMRSHRTGDTVYVGPDESLLNAYGRMRR
;
A
#
# COMPACT_ATOMS: atom_id res chain seq x y z
N ASP A 1 -9.81 10.62 -19.04
CA ASP A 1 -9.95 9.36 -18.29
C ASP A 1 -8.59 8.78 -18.05
N ALA A 2 -8.44 7.98 -17.01
CA ALA A 2 -7.15 7.46 -16.61
C ALA A 2 -7.25 6.02 -16.09
N VAL A 3 -6.15 5.31 -16.23
CA VAL A 3 -5.94 4.01 -15.59
C VAL A 3 -4.75 4.14 -14.65
N VAL A 4 -4.98 3.90 -13.36
CA VAL A 4 -3.97 3.97 -12.32
C VAL A 4 -3.47 2.56 -12.03
N VAL A 5 -2.16 2.35 -12.21
CA VAL A 5 -1.48 1.06 -12.09
C VAL A 5 -0.25 1.18 -11.22
N GLY A 6 0.11 0.11 -10.52
CA GLY A 6 1.43 -0.05 -9.93
C GLY A 6 2.33 -0.88 -10.83
N VAL A 7 3.63 -0.85 -10.54
CA VAL A 7 4.65 -1.62 -11.25
C VAL A 7 5.39 -2.50 -10.25
N GLY A 8 5.22 -3.81 -10.37
CA GLY A 8 6.23 -4.79 -9.98
C GLY A 8 6.98 -5.19 -11.26
N SER A 9 6.60 -6.31 -11.89
CA SER A 9 7.18 -6.71 -13.18
C SER A 9 6.94 -5.75 -14.37
N GLY A 10 5.99 -4.82 -14.28
CA GLY A 10 5.66 -3.86 -15.35
C GLY A 10 4.68 -4.34 -16.42
N GLY A 11 4.30 -5.63 -16.42
CA GLY A 11 3.43 -6.21 -17.46
C GLY A 11 2.07 -5.51 -17.59
N THR A 12 1.41 -5.17 -16.47
CA THR A 12 0.10 -4.50 -16.46
C THR A 12 0.18 -3.11 -17.09
N LEU A 13 1.18 -2.30 -16.70
CA LEU A 13 1.40 -0.96 -17.26
C LEU A 13 1.62 -1.04 -18.77
N THR A 14 2.56 -1.88 -19.20
CA THR A 14 2.96 -1.97 -20.61
C THR A 14 1.85 -2.53 -21.49
N GLY A 15 1.19 -3.61 -21.05
CA GLY A 15 0.11 -4.25 -21.80
C GLY A 15 -1.08 -3.30 -22.01
N LEU A 16 -1.57 -2.70 -20.91
CA LEU A 16 -2.69 -1.76 -20.98
C LEU A 16 -2.31 -0.48 -21.73
N GLY A 17 -1.14 0.10 -21.45
CA GLY A 17 -0.70 1.33 -22.10
C GLY A 17 -0.59 1.17 -23.62
N ARG A 18 -0.01 0.07 -24.12
CA ARG A 18 0.06 -0.21 -25.56
C ARG A 18 -1.30 -0.47 -26.20
N TYR A 19 -2.22 -1.09 -25.47
CA TYR A 19 -3.59 -1.30 -25.95
C TYR A 19 -4.35 0.02 -26.04
N PHE A 20 -4.36 0.82 -24.96
CA PHE A 20 -5.05 2.11 -24.92
C PHE A 20 -4.47 3.13 -25.90
N ALA A 21 -3.16 3.11 -26.17
CA ALA A 21 -2.57 3.93 -27.22
C ALA A 21 -3.24 3.72 -28.60
N LYS A 22 -3.78 2.52 -28.86
CA LYS A 22 -4.49 2.20 -30.10
C LYS A 22 -5.98 2.52 -30.04
N VAL A 23 -6.65 2.16 -28.95
CA VAL A 23 -8.12 2.20 -28.88
C VAL A 23 -8.69 3.46 -28.23
N SER A 24 -7.92 4.13 -27.37
CA SER A 24 -8.31 5.36 -26.69
C SER A 24 -7.05 6.16 -26.31
N PRO A 25 -6.39 6.81 -27.28
CA PRO A 25 -5.11 7.51 -27.08
C PRO A 25 -5.19 8.69 -26.09
N LYS A 26 -6.40 9.12 -25.72
CA LYS A 26 -6.65 10.14 -24.68
C LYS A 26 -6.67 9.58 -23.26
N THR A 27 -6.67 8.25 -23.10
CA THR A 27 -6.62 7.61 -21.79
C THR A 27 -5.21 7.71 -21.24
N GLU A 28 -5.07 8.30 -20.05
CA GLU A 28 -3.77 8.49 -19.42
C GLU A 28 -3.40 7.29 -18.55
N MET A 29 -2.18 6.78 -18.70
CA MET A 29 -1.63 5.79 -17.77
C MET A 29 -0.96 6.53 -16.61
N ILE A 30 -1.39 6.23 -15.39
CA ILE A 30 -0.92 6.87 -14.16
C ILE A 30 -0.21 5.85 -13.30
N LEU A 31 1.04 6.12 -12.93
CA LEU A 31 1.83 5.25 -12.06
C LEU A 31 1.55 5.57 -10.59
N ALA A 32 1.14 4.55 -9.83
CA ALA A 32 1.06 4.55 -8.37
C ALA A 32 2.25 3.77 -7.83
N ASP A 33 3.15 4.45 -7.11
CA ASP A 33 4.43 3.90 -6.70
C ASP A 33 4.64 4.14 -5.19
N PRO A 34 5.14 3.16 -4.41
CA PRO A 34 5.46 3.40 -3.01
C PRO A 34 6.61 4.41 -2.88
N VAL A 35 6.58 5.22 -1.83
CA VAL A 35 7.76 6.01 -1.44
C VAL A 35 8.89 5.03 -1.11
N GLY A 36 10.08 5.28 -1.65
CA GLY A 36 11.23 4.39 -1.57
C GLY A 36 11.53 3.67 -2.89
N SER A 37 10.54 3.51 -3.77
CA SER A 37 10.82 3.03 -5.13
C SER A 37 11.42 4.14 -6.01
N VAL A 38 12.27 3.72 -6.95
CA VAL A 38 12.95 4.59 -7.91
C VAL A 38 12.08 5.00 -9.10
N LEU A 39 10.92 4.35 -9.32
CA LEU A 39 10.16 4.49 -10.56
C LEU A 39 9.45 5.84 -10.66
N ALA A 40 8.70 6.27 -9.63
CA ALA A 40 8.04 7.56 -9.63
C ALA A 40 9.01 8.75 -9.62
N PRO A 41 10.11 8.74 -8.83
CA PRO A 41 11.17 9.75 -8.96
C PRO A 41 11.73 9.82 -10.38
N LEU A 42 12.05 8.66 -10.99
CA LEU A 42 12.57 8.60 -12.35
C LEU A 42 11.61 9.25 -13.36
N ILE A 43 10.31 8.96 -13.28
CA ILE A 43 9.30 9.60 -14.14
C ILE A 43 9.24 11.12 -13.95
N LYS A 44 9.36 11.60 -12.70
CA LYS A 44 9.20 13.02 -12.37
C LYS A 44 10.44 13.86 -12.69
N THR A 45 11.62 13.32 -12.44
CA THR A 45 12.89 14.07 -12.47
C THR A 45 13.81 13.64 -13.60
N GLY A 46 13.55 12.49 -14.22
CA GLY A 46 14.46 11.86 -15.18
C GLY A 46 15.71 11.27 -14.54
N LYS A 47 15.79 11.23 -13.20
CA LYS A 47 16.95 10.73 -12.46
C LYS A 47 16.56 9.56 -11.59
N MET A 48 17.44 8.55 -11.55
CA MET A 48 17.31 7.44 -10.62
C MET A 48 17.82 7.88 -9.26
N GLU A 49 16.95 7.78 -8.25
CA GLU A 49 17.29 8.07 -6.86
C GLU A 49 17.71 6.77 -6.14
N GLU A 50 18.28 6.91 -4.95
CA GLU A 50 18.59 5.76 -4.10
C GLU A 50 17.29 5.10 -3.63
N ALA A 51 17.22 3.78 -3.74
CA ALA A 51 16.07 3.02 -3.30
C ALA A 51 15.97 3.01 -1.77
N GLY A 52 14.77 3.25 -1.25
CA GLY A 52 14.43 3.09 0.16
C GLY A 52 13.72 1.76 0.44
N SER A 53 13.24 1.59 1.66
CA SER A 53 12.36 0.48 2.04
C SER A 53 10.90 0.95 2.13
N TRP A 54 9.99 0.00 1.92
CA TRP A 54 8.56 0.18 2.09
C TRP A 54 7.91 -1.15 2.49
N THR A 55 6.68 -1.06 2.97
CA THR A 55 5.94 -2.18 3.56
C THR A 55 4.86 -2.72 2.63
N VAL A 56 4.41 -1.92 1.64
CA VAL A 56 3.55 -2.39 0.56
C VAL A 56 4.21 -3.52 -0.22
N GLU A 57 3.47 -4.57 -0.56
CA GLU A 57 4.00 -5.74 -1.25
C GLU A 57 3.53 -5.80 -2.71
N GLY A 58 4.41 -6.25 -3.60
CA GLY A 58 4.09 -6.57 -5.00
C GLY A 58 4.21 -5.41 -6.00
N ILE A 59 4.49 -4.19 -5.55
CA ILE A 59 4.77 -3.01 -6.39
C ILE A 59 5.91 -2.18 -5.80
N GLY A 60 6.53 -1.36 -6.64
CA GLY A 60 7.76 -0.64 -6.34
C GLY A 60 8.98 -1.50 -6.68
N GLU A 61 10.00 -0.87 -7.22
CA GLU A 61 11.27 -1.50 -7.60
C GLU A 61 12.45 -0.57 -7.29
N ASP A 62 13.65 -1.14 -7.15
CA ASP A 62 14.95 -0.45 -7.08
C ASP A 62 15.65 -0.33 -8.45
N PHE A 63 15.08 -0.94 -9.49
CA PHE A 63 15.48 -0.82 -10.89
C PHE A 63 14.26 -0.63 -11.80
N VAL A 64 14.47 -0.39 -13.10
CA VAL A 64 13.39 -0.41 -14.09
C VAL A 64 13.27 -1.81 -14.69
N PRO A 65 12.17 -2.54 -14.46
CA PRO A 65 11.98 -3.87 -15.06
C PRO A 65 12.04 -3.80 -16.59
N PRO A 66 12.68 -4.77 -17.26
CA PRO A 66 12.76 -4.78 -18.74
C PRO A 66 11.39 -4.80 -19.44
N ASN A 67 10.38 -5.33 -18.76
CA ASN A 67 9.01 -5.37 -19.28
C ASN A 67 8.24 -4.07 -19.04
N ALA A 68 8.74 -3.14 -18.23
CA ALA A 68 8.09 -1.88 -17.89
C ALA A 68 8.44 -0.80 -18.93
N ASP A 69 7.47 -0.47 -19.78
CA ASP A 69 7.58 0.63 -20.75
C ASP A 69 7.12 1.93 -20.09
N LEU A 70 8.04 2.53 -19.31
CA LEU A 70 7.78 3.75 -18.55
C LEU A 70 7.45 4.97 -19.42
N SER A 71 7.78 4.93 -20.71
CA SER A 71 7.43 6.00 -21.67
C SER A 71 5.91 6.19 -21.83
N LEU A 72 5.12 5.17 -21.48
CA LEU A 72 3.66 5.20 -21.52
C LEU A 72 3.05 5.96 -20.34
N VAL A 73 3.82 6.21 -19.27
CA VAL A 73 3.33 6.85 -18.05
C VAL A 73 3.18 8.36 -18.28
N LYS A 74 1.96 8.86 -18.09
CA LYS A 74 1.68 10.30 -18.19
C LYS A 74 2.06 11.06 -16.92
N LYS A 75 1.83 10.45 -15.77
CA LYS A 75 2.13 11.02 -14.44
C LYS A 75 2.35 9.91 -13.43
N ALA A 76 3.20 10.17 -12.44
CA ALA A 76 3.46 9.26 -11.33
C ALA A 76 3.16 9.91 -9.98
N TYR A 77 2.68 9.11 -9.03
CA TYR A 77 2.49 9.49 -7.63
C TYR A 77 3.30 8.58 -6.73
N SER A 78 4.04 9.19 -5.80
CA SER A 78 4.73 8.50 -4.72
C SER A 78 3.79 8.50 -3.51
N ILE A 79 3.39 7.31 -3.06
CA ILE A 79 2.42 7.10 -1.99
C ILE A 79 3.13 6.53 -0.77
N PRO A 80 3.10 7.23 0.39
CA PRO A 80 3.65 6.68 1.62
C PRO A 80 2.86 5.47 2.11
N ASP A 81 3.54 4.50 2.74
CA ASP A 81 2.92 3.29 3.29
C ASP A 81 1.69 3.59 4.16
N LYS A 82 1.78 4.58 5.06
CA LYS A 82 0.66 4.99 5.91
C LYS A 82 -0.61 5.27 5.10
N GLN A 83 -0.48 5.97 3.96
CA GLN A 83 -1.63 6.27 3.12
C GLN A 83 -2.16 5.04 2.37
N SER A 84 -1.27 4.16 1.94
CA SER A 84 -1.67 2.88 1.32
C SER A 84 -2.43 2.00 2.29
N MET A 85 -1.95 1.86 3.53
CA MET A 85 -2.58 1.06 4.58
C MET A 85 -3.95 1.62 4.98
N LEU A 86 -4.04 2.94 5.18
CA LEU A 86 -5.33 3.59 5.44
C LEU A 86 -6.31 3.39 4.27
N ALA A 87 -5.85 3.58 3.03
CA ALA A 87 -6.71 3.45 1.86
C ALA A 87 -7.26 2.03 1.67
N VAL A 88 -6.45 0.97 1.90
CA VAL A 88 -6.95 -0.40 1.76
C VAL A 88 -7.91 -0.79 2.90
N ARG A 89 -7.69 -0.28 4.12
CA ARG A 89 -8.64 -0.48 5.23
C ARG A 89 -9.94 0.28 5.02
N ASP A 90 -9.87 1.50 4.48
CA ASP A 90 -11.05 2.26 4.05
C ASP A 90 -11.82 1.56 2.94
N LEU A 91 -11.12 0.96 1.97
CA LEU A 91 -11.73 0.18 0.90
C LEU A 91 -12.53 -1.02 1.46
N LEU A 92 -11.99 -1.69 2.48
CA LEU A 92 -12.72 -2.75 3.18
C LEU A 92 -13.91 -2.21 3.97
N SER A 93 -13.71 -1.17 4.78
CA SER A 93 -14.74 -0.68 5.72
C SER A 93 -15.89 0.05 5.03
N LYS A 94 -15.62 0.74 3.93
CA LYS A 94 -16.61 1.56 3.20
C LYS A 94 -17.26 0.81 2.05
N GLU A 95 -16.50 -0.03 1.34
CA GLU A 95 -16.96 -0.69 0.11
C GLU A 95 -17.06 -2.22 0.26
N GLY A 96 -16.63 -2.79 1.39
CA GLY A 96 -16.69 -4.24 1.63
C GLY A 96 -15.67 -5.06 0.82
N ILE A 97 -14.64 -4.42 0.25
CA ILE A 97 -13.66 -5.08 -0.61
C ILE A 97 -12.39 -5.40 0.19
N LEU A 98 -12.18 -6.69 0.47
CA LEU A 98 -10.99 -7.19 1.15
C LEU A 98 -9.81 -7.34 0.17
N ALA A 99 -9.07 -6.25 -0.05
CA ALA A 99 -7.94 -6.16 -0.98
C ALA A 99 -6.56 -6.21 -0.30
N GLY A 100 -5.51 -6.50 -1.06
CA GLY A 100 -4.12 -6.42 -0.59
C GLY A 100 -3.54 -5.01 -0.60
N SER A 101 -2.38 -4.84 0.06
CA SER A 101 -1.76 -3.54 0.35
C SER A 101 -1.44 -2.69 -0.89
N SER A 102 -1.02 -3.30 -1.99
CA SER A 102 -0.77 -2.59 -3.27
C SER A 102 -2.03 -1.93 -3.83
N SER A 103 -3.20 -2.54 -3.63
CA SER A 103 -4.50 -1.95 -4.02
C SER A 103 -4.77 -0.65 -3.27
N GLY A 104 -4.31 -0.55 -2.01
CA GLY A 104 -4.36 0.69 -1.22
C GLY A 104 -3.51 1.80 -1.82
N THR A 105 -2.29 1.49 -2.28
CA THR A 105 -1.42 2.45 -3.00
C THR A 105 -2.11 2.95 -4.27
N LEU A 106 -2.65 2.03 -5.06
CA LEU A 106 -3.35 2.32 -6.31
C LEU A 106 -4.58 3.21 -6.08
N LEU A 107 -5.42 2.86 -5.10
CA LEU A 107 -6.58 3.66 -4.71
C LEU A 107 -6.17 5.05 -4.23
N SER A 108 -5.14 5.16 -3.40
CA SER A 108 -4.64 6.44 -2.90
C SER A 108 -4.17 7.35 -4.05
N ALA A 109 -3.40 6.81 -4.99
CA ALA A 109 -2.97 7.53 -6.18
C ALA A 109 -4.14 7.92 -7.09
N ALA A 110 -5.13 7.04 -7.28
CA ALA A 110 -6.32 7.33 -8.07
C ALA A 110 -7.14 8.47 -7.44
N LEU A 111 -7.36 8.45 -6.13
CA LEU A 111 -8.05 9.52 -5.41
C LEU A 111 -7.28 10.85 -5.48
N ARG A 112 -5.95 10.83 -5.36
CA ARG A 112 -5.11 12.02 -5.56
C ARG A 112 -5.25 12.57 -6.98
N TYR A 113 -5.15 11.71 -8.00
CA TYR A 113 -5.33 12.11 -9.39
C TYR A 113 -6.71 12.74 -9.62
N CYS A 114 -7.78 12.10 -9.13
CA CYS A 114 -9.15 12.62 -9.24
C CYS A 114 -9.31 14.01 -8.62
N ARG A 115 -8.73 14.25 -7.43
CA ARG A 115 -8.82 15.55 -6.73
C ARG A 115 -8.10 16.68 -7.47
N GLU A 116 -7.12 16.37 -8.31
CA GLU A 116 -6.42 17.38 -9.13
C GLU A 116 -7.16 17.73 -10.43
N GLN A 117 -8.21 16.99 -10.80
CA GLN A 117 -8.93 17.24 -12.05
C GLN A 117 -9.89 18.42 -11.89
N THR A 118 -9.92 19.28 -12.90
CA THR A 118 -10.85 20.42 -12.96
C THR A 118 -12.17 20.09 -13.67
N VAL A 119 -12.25 18.91 -14.30
CA VAL A 119 -13.44 18.41 -14.98
C VAL A 119 -13.68 16.95 -14.58
N PRO A 120 -14.93 16.45 -14.61
CA PRO A 120 -15.21 15.05 -14.34
C PRO A 120 -14.38 14.12 -15.26
N LYS A 121 -13.75 13.11 -14.66
CA LYS A 121 -13.01 12.05 -15.36
C LYS A 121 -13.47 10.69 -14.86
N ARG A 122 -13.40 9.69 -15.74
CA ARG A 122 -13.49 8.27 -15.35
C ARG A 122 -12.09 7.77 -15.04
N VAL A 123 -11.90 7.22 -13.85
CA VAL A 123 -10.61 6.69 -13.39
C VAL A 123 -10.81 5.26 -12.95
N VAL A 124 -10.00 4.36 -13.50
CA VAL A 124 -10.02 2.93 -13.18
C VAL A 124 -8.74 2.58 -12.45
N THR A 125 -8.85 1.73 -11.43
CA THR A 125 -7.70 1.12 -10.77
C THR A 125 -8.04 -0.31 -10.36
N PHE A 126 -7.08 -1.02 -9.76
CA PHE A 126 -7.13 -2.47 -9.58
C PHE A 126 -7.17 -2.86 -8.10
N VAL A 127 -7.93 -3.91 -7.83
CA VAL A 127 -7.71 -4.79 -6.68
C VAL A 127 -6.72 -5.86 -7.15
N CYS A 128 -5.45 -5.69 -6.81
CA CYS A 128 -4.36 -6.50 -7.34
C CYS A 128 -4.41 -7.95 -6.83
N ASP A 129 -4.81 -8.14 -5.58
CA ASP A 129 -5.04 -9.43 -4.97
C ASP A 129 -5.93 -9.32 -3.71
N SER A 130 -6.20 -10.47 -3.08
CA SER A 130 -7.06 -10.55 -1.89
C SER A 130 -6.31 -10.19 -0.60
N GLY A 131 -7.00 -9.45 0.27
CA GLY A 131 -6.53 -9.08 1.61
C GLY A 131 -6.27 -10.25 2.56
N ASN A 132 -6.76 -11.46 2.25
CA ASN A 132 -6.58 -12.66 3.07
C ASN A 132 -5.11 -12.98 3.40
N LYS A 133 -4.19 -12.63 2.50
CA LYS A 133 -2.74 -12.85 2.70
C LYS A 133 -2.12 -11.90 3.72
N TYR A 134 -2.83 -10.84 4.09
CA TYR A 134 -2.33 -9.72 4.88
C TYR A 134 -3.10 -9.52 6.18
N LEU A 135 -3.88 -10.51 6.62
CA LEU A 135 -4.69 -10.43 7.85
C LEU A 135 -3.84 -10.15 9.09
N SER A 136 -2.68 -10.79 9.21
CA SER A 136 -1.70 -10.55 10.28
C SER A 136 -0.73 -9.39 9.98
N LYS A 137 -1.07 -8.51 9.02
CA LYS A 137 -0.27 -7.36 8.60
C LYS A 137 -1.12 -6.10 8.58
N VAL A 138 -1.48 -5.59 7.39
CA VAL A 138 -2.22 -4.32 7.24
C VAL A 138 -3.58 -4.31 7.95
N PHE A 139 -4.16 -5.48 8.20
CA PHE A 139 -5.43 -5.60 8.94
C PHE A 139 -5.25 -5.90 10.44
N ASP A 140 -4.01 -5.96 10.92
CA ASP A 140 -3.63 -6.11 12.32
C ASP A 140 -3.12 -4.76 12.87
N ASP A 141 -3.82 -4.23 13.86
CA ASP A 141 -3.49 -2.94 14.49
C ASP A 141 -2.12 -2.98 15.20
N PHE A 142 -1.72 -4.12 15.78
CA PHE A 142 -0.42 -4.26 16.42
C PHE A 142 0.70 -4.22 15.40
N TRP A 143 0.52 -4.92 14.28
CA TRP A 143 1.51 -4.89 13.21
C TRP A 143 1.67 -3.47 12.66
N LEU A 144 0.57 -2.74 12.42
CA LEU A 144 0.65 -1.34 11.99
C LEU A 144 1.36 -0.47 13.01
N ALA A 145 1.14 -0.70 14.30
CA ALA A 145 1.81 0.02 15.37
C ALA A 145 3.32 -0.28 15.34
N GLU A 146 3.72 -1.55 15.25
CA GLU A 146 5.12 -1.98 15.14
C GLU A 146 5.83 -1.38 13.91
N GLN A 147 5.11 -1.15 12.81
CA GLN A 147 5.64 -0.46 11.62
C GLN A 147 5.62 1.08 11.74
N GLY A 148 5.13 1.65 12.84
CA GLY A 148 4.95 3.10 13.01
C GLY A 148 3.86 3.71 12.13
N LEU A 149 2.90 2.89 11.68
CA LEU A 149 1.81 3.27 10.76
C LEU A 149 0.45 3.42 11.47
N ALA A 150 0.33 2.96 12.72
CA ALA A 150 -0.92 3.10 13.49
C ALA A 150 -1.23 4.55 13.84
N GLU A 151 -2.52 4.90 13.78
CA GLU A 151 -3.02 6.15 14.35
C GLU A 151 -3.39 5.90 15.80
N HIS A 152 -2.63 6.49 16.72
CA HIS A 152 -2.93 6.48 18.14
C HIS A 152 -2.85 7.91 18.68
N GLU A 153 -3.65 8.16 19.71
CA GLU A 153 -3.60 9.42 20.44
C GLU A 153 -2.23 9.53 21.14
N GLN A 154 -1.47 10.58 20.84
CA GLN A 154 -0.20 10.84 21.52
C GLN A 154 -0.48 11.48 22.87
N HIS A 155 0.02 10.87 23.93
CA HIS A 155 -0.16 11.32 25.30
C HIS A 155 1.02 12.17 25.81
N GLY A 156 2.19 12.09 25.16
CA GLY A 156 3.40 12.80 25.56
C GLY A 156 4.11 12.15 26.76
N ASP A 157 3.83 10.88 27.04
CA ASP A 157 4.43 10.12 28.14
C ASP A 157 4.74 8.67 27.73
N LEU A 158 5.14 7.83 28.70
CA LEU A 158 5.55 6.45 28.45
C LEU A 158 4.47 5.59 27.76
N ARG A 159 3.19 5.98 27.79
CA ARG A 159 2.12 5.27 27.07
C ARG A 159 2.37 5.23 25.56
N ASP A 160 3.02 6.25 25.02
CA ASP A 160 3.35 6.33 23.59
C ASP A 160 4.41 5.29 23.17
N LEU A 161 5.11 4.68 24.15
CA LEU A 161 6.11 3.64 23.92
C LEU A 161 5.55 2.22 24.19
N VAL A 162 4.37 2.11 24.80
CA VAL A 162 3.78 0.82 25.19
C VAL A 162 2.76 0.38 24.14
N MET A 163 3.24 -0.40 23.17
CA MET A 163 2.41 -0.90 22.05
C MET A 163 1.44 -2.01 22.44
N ARG A 164 1.77 -2.77 23.51
CA ARG A 164 0.93 -3.83 24.06
C ARG A 164 0.76 -3.59 25.56
N SER A 165 -0.35 -2.96 25.93
CA SER A 165 -0.59 -2.63 27.33
C SER A 165 -1.21 -3.82 28.07
N HIS A 166 -0.62 -4.18 29.20
CA HIS A 166 -1.21 -5.19 30.08
C HIS A 166 -2.61 -4.77 30.56
N ARG A 167 -2.86 -3.45 30.69
CA ARG A 167 -4.14 -2.91 31.18
C ARG A 167 -5.29 -3.12 30.19
N THR A 168 -4.99 -3.21 28.89
CA THR A 168 -5.96 -3.45 27.82
C THR A 168 -6.11 -4.94 27.48
N GLY A 169 -5.30 -5.80 28.11
CA GLY A 169 -5.34 -7.25 27.89
C GLY A 169 -4.46 -7.73 26.73
N ASP A 170 -3.62 -6.85 26.15
CA ASP A 170 -2.83 -7.15 24.95
C ASP A 170 -1.55 -7.97 25.25
N THR A 171 -1.24 -8.19 26.53
CA THR A 171 -0.08 -8.95 26.97
C THR A 171 -0.48 -10.38 27.33
N VAL A 172 0.13 -11.35 26.64
CA VAL A 172 0.07 -12.76 27.01
C VAL A 172 1.16 -13.07 28.04
N TYR A 173 0.78 -13.66 29.17
CA TYR A 173 1.72 -14.16 30.17
C TYR A 173 1.33 -15.58 30.62
N VAL A 174 2.31 -16.31 31.13
CA VAL A 174 2.15 -17.64 31.75
C VAL A 174 2.98 -17.72 33.02
N GLY A 175 2.43 -18.38 34.04
CA GLY A 175 3.15 -18.67 35.28
C GLY A 175 4.23 -19.75 35.08
N PRO A 176 5.23 -19.81 36.00
CA PRO A 176 6.32 -20.79 35.92
C PRO A 176 5.84 -22.25 36.01
N ASP A 177 4.69 -22.48 36.65
CA ASP A 177 4.10 -23.81 36.83
C ASP A 177 3.07 -24.17 35.74
N GLU A 178 2.84 -23.28 34.78
CA GLU A 178 1.89 -23.53 33.68
C GLU A 178 2.52 -24.36 32.56
N SER A 179 1.72 -25.23 31.94
CA SER A 179 2.21 -26.08 30.85
C SER A 179 2.53 -25.27 29.59
N LEU A 180 3.48 -25.77 28.77
CA LEU A 180 3.75 -25.23 27.44
C LEU A 180 2.51 -25.23 26.54
N LEU A 181 1.58 -26.16 26.74
CA LEU A 181 0.32 -26.22 26.01
C LEU A 181 -0.57 -25.00 26.35
N ASN A 182 -0.59 -24.56 27.61
CA ASN A 182 -1.30 -23.34 28.02
C ASN A 182 -0.65 -22.10 27.41
N ALA A 183 0.68 -22.03 27.40
CA ALA A 183 1.41 -20.94 26.75
C ALA A 183 1.07 -20.85 25.25
N TYR A 184 1.17 -21.98 24.54
CA TYR A 184 0.82 -22.07 23.13
C TYR A 184 -0.65 -21.71 22.87
N GLY A 185 -1.57 -22.18 23.71
CA GLY A 185 -2.99 -21.89 23.58
C GLY A 185 -3.34 -20.40 23.77
N ARG A 186 -2.61 -19.69 24.63
CA ARG A 186 -2.78 -18.24 24.84
C ARG A 186 -2.13 -17.40 23.74
N MET A 187 -0.98 -17.83 23.19
CA MET A 187 -0.31 -17.14 22.07
C MET A 187 -1.09 -17.21 20.75
N ARG A 188 -2.04 -18.14 20.62
CA ARG A 188 -2.87 -18.31 19.41
C ARG A 188 -4.19 -17.53 19.44
N ARG A 189 -4.55 -16.94 20.58
CA ARG A 189 -5.73 -16.08 20.71
C ARG A 189 -5.35 -14.65 20.40
#